data_AF-A0A966GVE8-F1
#
_entry.id   AF-A0A966GVE8-F1
#
_cell.length_a   1.000
_cell.length_b   1.000
_cell.length_c   1.000
_cell.angle_alpha   90.00
_cell.angle_beta   90.00
_cell.angle_gamma   90.00
#
_symmetry.space_group_name_H-M   'P 1'
#
loop_
_entity.id
_entity.type
_entity.pdbx_description
1 polymer ?
#
loop_
_entity_poly.entity_id
_entity_poly.type
_entity_poly.pdbx_seq_one_letter_code
_entity_poly.pdbx_strand_id
1 'polypeptide(L)'
;MKRYLYISTLWLALLNLRCSSYHTEIKNIICLVDFSNSLTQTQLLGYAEGIKTILYAMGPEDRLVVYPIDGGSITDRVAIVYEDFRNATNTLGVTFKNLNLPDSISPPFKKKGEDALTATSRKKKRLDGYLQVITPMIVKRLDSLKQVRRPYGRETDIFSAIYSVKDDMVKETSKSVLPGEVNVNYLVIFSDLVQESELANFNTRNGIQRSQTEILFKQLREKNLLCNLQKAKVVVYDSYSTSLVSESSMGKINVRNFWEQYFSDTLVNVYHNQMKYFNTNTMDELYNVIKTY
;
A
#
# COMPACT_ATOMS: atom_id res chain seq x y z
N MET A 1 11.00 31.41 52.64
CA MET A 1 11.73 30.63 51.61
C MET A 1 10.99 29.38 51.11
N LYS A 2 10.39 28.54 51.96
CA LYS A 2 9.77 27.27 51.51
C LYS A 2 8.64 27.42 50.45
N ARG A 3 7.87 28.51 50.43
CA ARG A 3 6.77 28.72 49.46
C ARG A 3 7.21 28.97 48.02
N TYR A 4 8.39 29.57 47.80
CA TYR A 4 8.89 29.83 46.44
C TYR A 4 9.43 28.56 45.76
N LEU A 5 9.87 27.59 46.55
CA LEU A 5 10.37 26.31 46.04
C LEU A 5 9.25 25.48 45.38
N TYR A 6 8.06 25.43 45.99
CA TYR A 6 6.91 24.67 45.46
C TYR A 6 6.32 25.27 44.16
N ILE A 7 6.37 26.60 44.00
CA ILE A 7 5.87 27.25 42.79
C ILE A 7 6.82 26.97 41.61
N SER A 8 8.13 26.98 41.85
CA SER A 8 9.13 26.68 40.80
C SER A 8 9.08 25.24 40.31
N THR A 9 8.83 24.26 41.20
CA THR A 9 8.72 22.84 40.82
C THR A 9 7.40 22.53 40.10
N LEU A 10 6.31 23.22 40.45
CA LEU A 10 5.03 23.08 39.74
C LEU A 10 5.10 23.65 38.31
N TRP A 11 5.77 24.78 38.11
CA TRP A 11 6.03 25.33 36.78
C TRP A 11 6.95 24.44 35.94
N LEU A 12 7.99 23.84 36.52
CA LEU A 12 8.83 22.85 35.82
C LEU A 12 8.07 21.56 35.47
N ALA A 13 7.13 21.11 36.30
CA ALA A 13 6.27 19.97 35.99
C ALA A 13 5.28 20.29 34.85
N LEU A 14 4.71 21.49 34.83
CA LEU A 14 3.82 21.97 33.76
C LEU A 14 4.56 22.26 32.44
N LEU A 15 5.83 22.65 32.48
CA LEU A 15 6.70 22.80 31.30
C LEU A 15 7.19 21.45 30.73
N ASN A 16 7.22 20.40 31.56
CA ASN A 16 7.50 19.03 31.12
C ASN A 16 6.26 18.25 30.70
N LEU A 17 5.05 18.78 30.92
CA LEU A 17 3.88 18.52 30.07
C LEU A 17 4.09 19.24 28.72
N ARG A 18 5.24 19.00 28.09
CA ARG A 18 5.39 19.19 26.66
C ARG A 18 4.22 18.44 26.05
N CYS A 19 3.30 19.18 25.43
CA CYS A 19 2.41 18.63 24.44
C CYS A 19 3.27 17.69 23.59
N SER A 20 3.10 16.38 23.77
CA SER A 20 3.48 15.44 22.74
C SER A 20 2.61 15.86 21.57
N SER A 21 3.16 16.72 20.71
CA SER A 21 2.54 17.10 19.45
C SER A 21 2.23 15.77 18.78
N TYR A 22 0.95 15.40 18.82
CA TYR A 22 0.45 14.17 18.24
C TYR A 22 0.74 14.32 16.76
N HIS A 23 1.84 13.74 16.32
CA HIS A 23 2.18 13.76 14.92
C HIS A 23 1.14 12.92 14.21
N THR A 24 0.37 13.54 13.32
CA THR A 24 -0.58 12.81 12.50
C THR A 24 0.21 12.27 11.31
N GLU A 25 0.37 10.94 11.25
CA GLU A 25 0.98 10.29 10.10
C GLU A 25 -0.01 10.29 8.94
N ILE A 26 0.41 10.86 7.82
CA ILE A 26 -0.33 10.84 6.55
C ILE A 26 0.30 9.75 5.68
N LYS A 27 -0.52 8.82 5.19
CA LYS A 27 -0.03 7.65 4.46
C LYS A 27 -0.23 7.84 2.97
N ASN A 28 0.86 7.70 2.23
CA ASN A 28 0.85 7.61 0.78
C ASN A 28 1.07 6.15 0.38
N ILE A 29 -0.01 5.47 0.01
CA ILE A 29 -0.01 4.03 -0.26
C ILE A 29 -0.03 3.83 -1.77
N ILE A 30 1.03 3.23 -2.31
CA ILE A 30 1.08 2.79 -3.70
C ILE A 30 0.96 1.28 -3.72
N CYS A 31 -0.03 0.77 -4.43
CA CYS A 31 -0.20 -0.64 -4.67
C CYS A 31 0.23 -0.98 -6.10
N LEU A 32 1.02 -2.04 -6.25
CA LEU A 32 1.31 -2.68 -7.52
C LEU A 32 0.54 -4.00 -7.57
N VAL A 33 -0.26 -4.21 -8.60
CA VAL A 33 -1.10 -5.41 -8.74
C VAL A 33 -0.67 -6.18 -9.97
N ASP A 34 -0.43 -7.47 -9.81
CA ASP A 34 -0.11 -8.36 -10.91
C ASP A 34 -1.30 -8.48 -11.88
N PHE A 35 -1.01 -8.32 -13.16
CA PHE A 35 -1.98 -8.40 -14.26
C PHE A 35 -1.60 -9.44 -15.31
N SER A 36 -0.60 -10.26 -15.02
CA SER A 36 -0.17 -11.33 -15.90
C SER A 36 -1.31 -12.31 -16.21
N ASN A 37 -1.25 -12.90 -17.40
CA ASN A 37 -2.25 -13.82 -17.91
C ASN A 37 -2.32 -15.12 -17.08
N SER A 38 -1.28 -15.43 -16.29
CA SER A 38 -1.22 -16.60 -15.40
C SER A 38 -2.14 -16.48 -14.19
N LEU A 39 -2.64 -15.26 -13.88
CA LEU A 39 -3.54 -15.06 -12.75
C LEU A 39 -4.94 -15.59 -12.98
N THR A 40 -5.41 -16.37 -12.01
CA THR A 40 -6.80 -16.85 -11.93
C THR A 40 -7.75 -15.74 -11.46
N GLN A 41 -9.05 -15.91 -11.72
CA GLN A 41 -10.09 -14.98 -11.23
C GLN A 41 -10.11 -14.91 -9.70
N THR A 42 -9.88 -16.04 -9.01
CA THR A 42 -9.84 -16.11 -7.55
C THR A 42 -8.71 -15.26 -6.97
N GLN A 43 -7.53 -15.25 -7.59
CA GLN A 43 -6.42 -14.41 -7.16
C GLN A 43 -6.74 -12.92 -7.35
N LEU A 44 -7.34 -12.56 -8.48
CA LEU A 44 -7.76 -11.18 -8.74
C LEU A 44 -8.79 -10.68 -7.71
N LEU A 45 -9.74 -11.54 -7.30
CA LEU A 45 -10.67 -11.24 -6.21
C LEU A 45 -9.95 -11.10 -4.87
N GLY A 46 -8.94 -11.93 -4.60
CA GLY A 46 -8.09 -11.80 -3.41
C GLY A 46 -7.36 -10.45 -3.36
N TYR A 47 -6.82 -9.99 -4.49
CA TYR A 47 -6.20 -8.66 -4.59
C TYR A 47 -7.21 -7.53 -4.39
N ALA A 48 -8.42 -7.65 -4.92
CA ALA A 48 -9.49 -6.67 -4.67
C ALA A 48 -9.86 -6.59 -3.19
N GLU A 49 -9.97 -7.72 -2.49
CA GLU A 49 -10.21 -7.73 -1.03
C GLU A 49 -9.02 -7.17 -0.24
N GLY A 50 -7.78 -7.37 -0.70
CA GLY A 50 -6.60 -6.71 -0.14
C GLY A 50 -6.66 -5.19 -0.28
N ILE A 51 -6.99 -4.67 -1.47
CA ILE A 51 -7.18 -3.24 -1.73
C ILE A 51 -8.28 -2.65 -0.83
N LYS A 52 -9.41 -3.34 -0.70
CA LYS A 52 -10.50 -2.97 0.20
C LYS A 52 -10.04 -2.92 1.67
N THR A 53 -9.23 -3.89 2.09
CA THR A 53 -8.65 -3.92 3.45
C THR A 53 -7.75 -2.71 3.71
N ILE A 54 -6.96 -2.29 2.72
CA ILE A 54 -6.16 -1.06 2.80
C ILE A 54 -7.07 0.16 2.94
N LEU A 55 -8.11 0.28 2.11
CA LEU A 55 -9.07 1.38 2.20
C LEU A 55 -9.76 1.46 3.58
N TYR A 56 -10.03 0.31 4.21
CA TYR A 56 -10.54 0.25 5.58
C TYR A 56 -9.57 0.76 6.64
N ALA A 57 -8.27 0.60 6.40
CA ALA A 57 -7.21 1.00 7.33
C ALA A 57 -6.79 2.48 7.15
N MET A 58 -7.14 3.09 6.02
CA MET A 58 -6.79 4.47 5.70
C MET A 58 -7.45 5.50 6.63
N GLY A 59 -6.65 6.45 7.08
CA GLY A 59 -7.06 7.70 7.68
C GLY A 59 -7.67 8.68 6.66
N PRO A 60 -8.32 9.76 7.13
CA PRO A 60 -9.03 10.70 6.28
C PRO A 60 -8.12 11.54 5.37
N GLU A 61 -6.83 11.62 5.70
CA GLU A 61 -5.84 12.35 4.91
C GLU A 61 -4.97 11.42 4.05
N ASP A 62 -5.19 10.10 4.16
CA ASP A 62 -4.39 9.11 3.45
C ASP A 62 -4.78 9.04 1.98
N ARG A 63 -3.83 8.57 1.18
CA ARG A 63 -4.00 8.34 -0.25
C ARG A 63 -3.65 6.92 -0.61
N LEU A 64 -4.40 6.36 -1.55
CA LEU A 64 -4.13 5.09 -2.21
C LEU A 64 -4.10 5.27 -3.73
N VAL A 65 -3.05 4.78 -4.37
CA VAL A 65 -2.98 4.63 -5.83
C VAL A 65 -2.62 3.19 -6.17
N VAL A 66 -3.35 2.59 -7.10
CA VAL A 66 -3.14 1.20 -7.52
C VAL A 66 -2.74 1.18 -8.99
N TYR A 67 -1.61 0.55 -9.31
CA TYR A 67 -1.06 0.43 -10.66
C TYR A 67 -0.86 -1.04 -11.06
N PRO A 68 -0.87 -1.35 -12.36
CA PRO A 68 -0.63 -2.71 -12.85
C PRO A 68 0.87 -3.07 -12.89
N ILE A 69 1.14 -4.37 -12.75
CA ILE A 69 2.42 -5.04 -13.03
C ILE A 69 2.22 -5.90 -14.26
N ASP A 70 2.81 -5.48 -15.37
CA ASP A 70 2.93 -6.24 -16.61
C ASP A 70 4.00 -5.62 -17.51
N GLY A 71 4.23 -6.17 -18.71
CA GLY A 71 5.21 -5.63 -19.67
C GLY A 71 4.95 -4.19 -20.13
N GLY A 72 3.77 -3.61 -19.84
CA GLY A 72 3.40 -2.23 -20.19
C GLY A 72 3.52 -1.24 -19.03
N SER A 73 4.04 -1.65 -17.85
CA SER A 73 4.05 -0.82 -16.64
C SER A 73 4.83 0.50 -16.79
N ILE A 74 5.81 0.59 -17.69
CA ILE A 74 6.54 1.85 -17.97
C ILE A 74 5.80 2.74 -18.96
N THR A 75 5.28 2.17 -20.06
CA THR A 75 4.77 2.94 -21.21
C THR A 75 3.31 3.31 -21.10
N ASP A 76 2.51 2.49 -20.42
CA ASP A 76 1.06 2.68 -20.27
C ASP A 76 0.65 2.52 -18.81
N ARG A 77 1.23 3.35 -17.95
CA ARG A 77 1.00 3.33 -16.49
C ARG A 77 -0.32 4.00 -16.14
N VAL A 78 -1.43 3.30 -16.32
CA VAL A 78 -2.78 3.79 -15.95
C VAL A 78 -3.13 3.37 -14.53
N ALA A 79 -3.48 4.33 -13.68
CA ALA A 79 -3.99 4.05 -12.35
C ALA A 79 -5.32 3.28 -12.44
N ILE A 80 -5.37 2.13 -11.80
CA ILE A 80 -6.54 1.26 -11.69
C ILE A 80 -7.54 1.89 -10.72
N VAL A 81 -7.01 2.33 -9.57
CA VAL A 81 -7.73 2.95 -8.47
C VAL A 81 -6.87 4.12 -7.99
N TYR A 82 -7.47 5.29 -7.84
CA TYR A 82 -6.89 6.45 -7.18
C TYR A 82 -7.92 6.96 -6.19
N GLU A 83 -7.54 6.92 -4.92
CA GLU A 83 -8.36 7.27 -3.78
C GLU A 83 -7.57 8.26 -2.93
N ASP A 84 -8.10 9.47 -2.79
CA ASP A 84 -7.51 10.51 -1.97
C ASP A 84 -8.63 11.08 -1.12
N PHE A 85 -8.70 10.69 0.15
CA PHE A 85 -9.83 11.09 1.00
C PHE A 85 -9.85 12.60 1.32
N ARG A 86 -8.75 13.32 1.04
CA ARG A 86 -8.66 14.78 1.11
C ARG A 86 -9.48 15.43 -0.01
N ASN A 87 -9.37 14.86 -1.21
CA ASN A 87 -9.98 15.36 -2.43
C ASN A 87 -11.29 14.62 -2.71
N ALA A 88 -12.36 15.39 -2.89
CA ALA A 88 -13.71 14.86 -2.98
C ALA A 88 -14.00 14.09 -4.29
N THR A 89 -13.00 13.63 -5.04
CA THR A 89 -13.20 12.95 -6.34
C THR A 89 -12.14 11.89 -6.52
N ASN A 90 -12.56 10.63 -6.65
CA ASN A 90 -11.70 9.50 -6.97
C ASN A 90 -11.76 9.13 -8.46
N THR A 91 -10.98 8.14 -8.91
CA THR A 91 -11.01 7.66 -10.32
C THR A 91 -12.40 7.20 -10.76
N LEU A 92 -13.23 6.77 -9.81
CA LEU A 92 -14.54 6.19 -10.04
C LEU A 92 -15.67 7.24 -10.00
N GLY A 93 -15.34 8.52 -9.83
CA GLY A 93 -16.30 9.63 -9.74
C GLY A 93 -17.16 9.62 -8.47
N VAL A 94 -16.81 8.80 -7.47
CA VAL A 94 -17.51 8.72 -6.18
C VAL A 94 -16.81 9.63 -5.18
N THR A 95 -17.59 10.50 -4.55
CA THR A 95 -17.09 11.44 -3.55
C THR A 95 -17.38 10.94 -2.15
N PHE A 96 -16.34 10.73 -1.32
CA PHE A 96 -16.53 10.36 0.10
C PHE A 96 -17.41 11.38 0.86
N LYS A 97 -17.34 12.68 0.50
CA LYS A 97 -18.19 13.75 1.07
C LYS A 97 -19.68 13.68 0.63
N ASN A 98 -19.99 13.03 -0.49
CA ASN A 98 -21.34 13.02 -1.09
C ASN A 98 -22.04 11.66 -0.95
N LEU A 99 -21.48 10.71 -0.21
CA LEU A 99 -22.28 9.59 0.28
C LEU A 99 -23.24 10.13 1.32
N ASN A 100 -24.39 10.57 0.82
CA ASN A 100 -25.60 10.78 1.58
C ASN A 100 -25.98 9.43 2.21
N LEU A 101 -25.34 9.07 3.33
CA LEU A 101 -26.05 8.30 4.32
C LEU A 101 -27.31 9.11 4.63
N PRO A 102 -28.50 8.49 4.57
CA PRO A 102 -29.74 9.24 4.78
C PRO A 102 -29.62 10.04 6.08
N ASP A 103 -29.70 11.37 5.95
CA ASP A 103 -29.74 12.31 7.08
C ASP A 103 -30.94 12.06 8.02
N SER A 104 -31.81 11.10 7.69
CA SER A 104 -32.97 10.72 8.50
C SER A 104 -32.65 10.04 9.83
N ILE A 105 -31.36 9.91 10.20
CA ILE A 105 -30.95 9.59 11.59
C ILE A 105 -29.87 10.56 12.11
N SER A 106 -29.82 11.77 11.57
CA SER A 106 -29.19 12.89 12.26
C SER A 106 -30.25 13.47 13.21
N PRO A 107 -30.25 13.15 14.53
CA PRO A 107 -31.15 13.82 15.44
C PRO A 107 -30.85 15.32 15.36
N PRO A 108 -31.88 16.18 15.29
CA PRO A 108 -31.73 17.61 15.06
C PRO A 108 -31.25 18.32 16.32
N PHE A 109 -30.11 17.96 16.89
CA PHE A 109 -29.56 18.68 18.04
C PHE A 109 -28.04 18.59 18.06
N LYS A 110 -27.38 19.72 17.77
CA LYS A 110 -26.08 20.06 18.34
C LYS A 110 -26.22 20.12 19.86
N LYS A 111 -26.23 18.97 20.54
CA LYS A 111 -25.96 18.93 21.98
C LYS A 111 -24.43 18.99 22.15
N LYS A 112 -23.97 20.07 22.77
CA LYS A 112 -22.62 20.20 23.34
C LYS A 112 -22.41 18.95 24.22
N GLY A 113 -21.60 17.99 23.76
CA GLY A 113 -21.42 16.69 24.41
C GLY A 113 -21.68 15.46 23.53
N GLU A 114 -21.56 15.55 22.20
CA GLU A 114 -21.44 14.32 21.39
C GLU A 114 -20.16 13.58 21.82
N ASP A 115 -20.34 12.50 22.56
CA ASP A 115 -19.25 11.61 22.99
C ASP A 115 -18.46 11.15 21.76
N ALA A 116 -17.13 11.20 21.84
CA ALA A 116 -16.22 10.79 20.76
C ALA A 116 -16.53 9.38 20.18
N LEU A 117 -17.18 8.51 20.98
CA LEU A 117 -17.74 7.22 20.58
C LEU A 117 -18.78 7.32 19.44
N THR A 118 -19.66 8.32 19.46
CA THR A 118 -20.70 8.50 18.44
C THR A 118 -20.15 9.04 17.12
N ALA A 119 -19.17 9.96 17.17
CA ALA A 119 -18.47 10.46 16.00
C ALA A 119 -17.66 9.37 15.28
N THR A 120 -16.96 8.52 16.05
CA THR A 120 -16.20 7.36 15.53
C THR A 120 -17.12 6.34 14.85
N SER A 121 -18.28 6.07 15.46
CA SER A 121 -19.28 5.13 14.91
C SER A 121 -19.88 5.63 13.59
N ARG A 122 -20.16 6.93 13.46
CA ARG A 122 -20.66 7.52 12.21
C ARG A 122 -19.62 7.49 11.09
N LYS A 123 -18.36 7.78 11.40
CA LYS A 123 -17.25 7.71 10.43
C LYS A 123 -17.06 6.30 9.90
N LYS A 124 -17.10 5.30 10.78
CA LYS A 124 -17.05 3.87 10.40
C LYS A 124 -18.21 3.49 9.48
N LYS A 125 -19.45 3.85 9.82
CA LYS A 125 -20.63 3.56 8.99
C LYS A 125 -20.56 4.21 7.59
N ARG A 126 -20.00 5.42 7.49
CA ARG A 126 -19.75 6.08 6.18
C ARG A 126 -18.72 5.32 5.35
N LEU A 127 -17.63 4.91 5.99
CA LEU A 127 -16.59 4.11 5.35
C LEU A 127 -17.13 2.76 4.89
N ASP A 128 -17.94 2.09 5.72
CA ASP A 128 -18.60 0.84 5.35
C ASP A 128 -19.51 1.02 4.13
N GLY A 129 -20.35 2.06 4.11
CA GLY A 129 -21.22 2.36 2.97
C GLY A 129 -20.43 2.72 1.71
N TYR A 130 -19.33 3.45 1.85
CA TYR A 130 -18.42 3.76 0.75
C TYR A 130 -17.82 2.51 0.13
N LEU A 131 -17.31 1.60 0.97
CA LEU A 131 -16.63 0.40 0.51
C LEU A 131 -17.58 -0.63 -0.08
N GLN A 132 -18.84 -0.66 0.38
CA GLN A 132 -19.89 -1.45 -0.28
C GLN A 132 -20.15 -0.99 -1.73
N VAL A 133 -20.06 0.32 -2.01
CA VAL A 133 -20.24 0.87 -3.36
C VAL A 133 -19.00 0.69 -4.22
N ILE A 134 -17.81 0.94 -3.66
CA ILE A 134 -16.55 0.99 -4.40
C ILE A 134 -16.01 -0.41 -4.73
N THR A 135 -16.14 -1.39 -3.83
CA THR A 135 -15.53 -2.72 -4.03
C THR A 135 -15.97 -3.39 -5.34
N PRO A 136 -17.29 -3.46 -5.66
CA PRO A 136 -17.73 -4.04 -6.94
C PRO A 136 -17.18 -3.27 -8.16
N MET A 137 -17.01 -1.94 -8.03
CA MET A 137 -16.44 -1.11 -9.09
C MET A 137 -14.95 -1.38 -9.29
N ILE A 138 -14.18 -1.59 -8.21
CA ILE A 138 -12.77 -1.99 -8.28
C ILE A 138 -12.63 -3.33 -8.99
N VAL A 139 -13.41 -4.35 -8.61
CA VAL A 139 -13.37 -5.67 -9.25
C VAL A 139 -13.69 -5.57 -10.75
N LYS A 140 -14.76 -4.86 -11.10
CA LYS A 140 -15.12 -4.63 -12.51
C LYS A 140 -14.04 -3.87 -13.27
N ARG A 141 -13.40 -2.89 -12.63
CA ARG A 141 -12.31 -2.10 -13.22
C ARG A 141 -11.08 -2.97 -13.47
N LEU A 142 -10.67 -3.77 -12.48
CA LEU A 142 -9.58 -4.74 -12.59
C LEU A 142 -9.83 -5.69 -13.76
N ASP A 143 -11.01 -6.32 -13.84
CA ASP A 143 -11.34 -7.23 -14.94
C ASP A 143 -11.32 -6.52 -16.32
N SER A 144 -11.92 -5.32 -16.41
CA SER A 144 -11.91 -4.53 -17.65
C SER A 144 -10.50 -4.17 -18.11
N LEU A 145 -9.62 -3.77 -17.19
CA LEU A 145 -8.24 -3.41 -17.49
C LEU A 145 -7.44 -4.65 -17.87
N LYS A 146 -7.72 -5.82 -17.29
CA LYS A 146 -7.07 -7.08 -17.69
C LYS A 146 -7.33 -7.39 -19.17
N GLN A 147 -8.54 -7.16 -19.66
CA GLN A 147 -8.85 -7.32 -21.08
C GLN A 147 -8.12 -6.31 -21.96
N VAL A 148 -8.09 -5.03 -21.57
CA VAL A 148 -7.39 -3.97 -22.32
C VAL A 148 -5.88 -4.20 -22.35
N ARG A 149 -5.31 -4.70 -21.25
CA ARG A 149 -3.86 -4.90 -21.07
C ARG A 149 -3.38 -6.28 -21.49
N ARG A 150 -4.26 -7.13 -22.03
CA ARG A 150 -3.91 -8.44 -22.61
C ARG A 150 -2.71 -8.42 -23.57
N PRO A 151 -2.47 -7.36 -24.38
CA PRO A 151 -1.27 -7.26 -25.21
C PRO A 151 0.04 -7.24 -24.41
N TYR A 152 0.02 -6.67 -23.20
CA TYR A 152 1.16 -6.58 -22.27
C TYR A 152 1.20 -7.75 -21.28
N GLY A 153 0.05 -8.38 -21.01
CA GLY A 153 -0.14 -9.36 -19.93
C GLY A 153 0.54 -10.71 -20.13
N ARG A 154 1.42 -10.90 -21.12
CA ARG A 154 2.23 -12.13 -21.22
C ARG A 154 3.39 -12.16 -20.22
N GLU A 155 3.81 -11.00 -19.76
CA GLU A 155 5.03 -10.80 -18.98
C GLU A 155 4.71 -10.05 -17.68
N THR A 156 5.23 -10.55 -16.56
CA THR A 156 5.18 -9.88 -15.26
C THR A 156 6.47 -9.08 -15.08
N ASP A 157 6.39 -7.74 -15.15
CA ASP A 157 7.56 -6.88 -15.01
C ASP A 157 7.54 -6.01 -13.75
N ILE A 158 7.93 -6.63 -12.63
CA ILE A 158 7.95 -6.02 -11.29
C ILE A 158 9.02 -4.92 -11.20
N PHE A 159 10.20 -5.13 -11.80
CA PHE A 159 11.26 -4.12 -11.81
C PHE A 159 10.79 -2.81 -12.45
N SER A 160 10.20 -2.92 -13.64
CA SER A 160 9.64 -1.79 -14.37
C SER A 160 8.48 -1.15 -13.63
N ALA A 161 7.60 -1.94 -13.01
CA ALA A 161 6.50 -1.43 -12.20
C ALA A 161 6.99 -0.60 -11.00
N ILE A 162 7.95 -1.12 -10.22
CA ILE A 162 8.57 -0.41 -9.09
C ILE A 162 9.26 0.87 -9.58
N TYR A 163 10.04 0.77 -10.66
CA TYR A 163 10.72 1.93 -11.24
C TYR A 163 9.73 3.01 -11.66
N SER A 164 8.63 2.60 -12.30
CA SER A 164 7.64 3.54 -12.80
C SER A 164 7.01 4.36 -11.68
N VAL A 165 6.79 3.79 -10.48
CA VAL A 165 6.11 4.46 -9.36
C VAL A 165 7.05 5.14 -8.37
N LYS A 166 8.37 5.00 -8.54
CA LYS A 166 9.33 5.48 -7.54
C LYS A 166 9.21 6.99 -7.25
N ASP A 167 8.90 7.78 -8.28
CA ASP A 167 8.75 9.23 -8.15
C ASP A 167 7.45 9.62 -7.45
N ASP A 168 6.39 8.80 -7.58
CA ASP A 168 5.10 9.05 -6.93
C ASP A 168 5.18 8.83 -5.41
N MET A 169 6.17 8.07 -4.95
CA MET A 169 6.49 7.96 -3.52
C MET A 169 7.23 9.19 -2.99
N VAL A 170 8.01 9.88 -3.83
CA VAL A 170 8.84 11.01 -3.41
C VAL A 170 8.10 12.35 -3.56
N LYS A 171 7.40 12.57 -4.68
CA LYS A 171 6.80 13.86 -5.05
C LYS A 171 5.80 14.40 -4.02
N GLU A 172 5.02 13.53 -3.38
CA GLU A 172 3.95 13.97 -2.47
C GLU A 172 4.44 14.33 -1.06
N THR A 173 5.65 13.93 -0.68
CA THR A 173 6.24 14.39 0.58
C THR A 173 6.49 15.91 0.61
N SER A 174 6.47 16.57 -0.56
CA SER A 174 6.82 17.98 -0.72
C SER A 174 5.63 18.95 -0.74
N LYS A 175 4.39 18.48 -0.89
CA LYS A 175 3.19 19.34 -0.97
C LYS A 175 2.38 19.21 0.31
N SER A 176 2.30 20.32 1.06
CA SER A 176 1.39 20.54 2.20
C SER A 176 1.45 19.50 3.33
N VAL A 177 2.57 19.46 4.05
CA VAL A 177 2.59 18.88 5.39
C VAL A 177 2.43 20.06 6.35
N LEU A 178 1.31 20.14 7.07
CA LEU A 178 1.15 21.15 8.11
C LEU A 178 2.18 20.89 9.23
N PRO A 179 2.60 21.93 9.99
CA PRO A 179 3.50 21.73 11.13
C PRO A 179 2.93 20.69 12.09
N GLY A 180 3.62 19.56 12.25
CA GLY A 180 3.16 18.44 13.06
C GLY A 180 2.70 17.21 12.27
N GLU A 181 2.61 17.25 10.95
CA GLU A 181 2.31 16.05 10.14
C GLU A 181 3.59 15.36 9.66
N VAL A 182 3.53 14.05 9.44
CA VAL A 182 4.64 13.26 8.88
C VAL A 182 4.10 12.39 7.76
N ASN A 183 4.69 12.47 6.56
CA ASN A 183 4.31 11.59 5.45
C ASN A 183 5.04 10.25 5.54
N VAL A 184 4.28 9.15 5.47
CA VAL A 184 4.79 7.79 5.43
C VAL A 184 4.38 7.14 4.11
N ASN A 185 5.37 6.67 3.35
CA ASN A 185 5.11 5.99 2.07
C ASN A 185 5.01 4.47 2.28
N TYR A 186 4.00 3.85 1.69
CA TYR A 186 3.87 2.40 1.60
C TYR A 186 3.93 1.97 0.13
N LEU A 187 4.68 0.91 -0.15
CA LEU A 187 4.64 0.17 -1.41
C LEU A 187 4.06 -1.21 -1.11
N VAL A 188 2.83 -1.46 -1.53
CA VAL A 188 2.16 -2.76 -1.37
C VAL A 188 2.18 -3.50 -2.71
N ILE A 189 2.68 -4.74 -2.74
CA ILE A 189 2.80 -5.52 -3.97
C ILE A 189 1.89 -6.74 -3.89
N PHE A 190 0.86 -6.79 -4.72
CA PHE A 190 -0.06 -7.91 -4.88
C PHE A 190 0.42 -8.77 -6.06
N SER A 191 1.31 -9.72 -5.79
CA SER A 191 1.91 -10.60 -6.80
C SER A 191 2.51 -11.83 -6.12
N ASP A 192 2.65 -12.93 -6.86
CA ASP A 192 3.46 -14.09 -6.46
C ASP A 192 4.98 -13.83 -6.54
N LEU A 193 5.33 -12.64 -7.04
CA LEU A 193 6.69 -12.14 -7.24
C LEU A 193 7.52 -12.91 -8.26
N VAL A 194 6.86 -13.65 -9.15
CA VAL A 194 7.50 -14.29 -10.27
C VAL A 194 7.69 -13.22 -11.36
N GLN A 195 8.93 -12.76 -11.52
CA GLN A 195 9.32 -11.89 -12.63
C GLN A 195 9.34 -12.72 -13.93
N GLU A 196 8.67 -12.24 -14.98
CA GLU A 196 8.68 -12.83 -16.32
C GLU A 196 8.85 -11.70 -17.32
N SER A 197 10.09 -11.29 -17.60
CA SER A 197 10.42 -10.18 -18.51
C SER A 197 11.63 -10.52 -19.36
N GLU A 198 11.93 -9.70 -20.37
CA GLU A 198 13.18 -9.82 -21.14
C GLU A 198 14.44 -9.78 -20.28
N LEU A 199 14.44 -9.02 -19.18
CA LEU A 199 15.61 -8.88 -18.30
C LEU A 199 15.85 -10.12 -17.44
N ALA A 200 14.78 -10.72 -16.93
CA ALA A 200 14.85 -11.88 -16.06
C ALA A 200 13.55 -12.67 -16.10
N ASN A 201 13.69 -14.00 -15.99
CA ASN A 201 12.58 -14.93 -15.87
C ASN A 201 12.80 -15.83 -14.65
N PHE A 202 11.95 -15.66 -13.64
CA PHE A 202 11.96 -16.43 -12.41
C PHE A 202 11.04 -17.64 -12.48
N ASN A 203 10.18 -17.76 -13.50
CA ASN A 203 9.23 -18.86 -13.68
C ASN A 203 9.92 -20.16 -14.13
N THR A 204 10.82 -20.66 -13.30
CA THR A 204 11.52 -21.93 -13.48
C THR A 204 11.36 -22.78 -12.22
N ARG A 205 11.54 -24.11 -12.32
CA ARG A 205 11.47 -25.00 -11.13
C ARG A 205 12.43 -24.59 -10.00
N ASN A 206 13.53 -23.92 -10.33
CA ASN A 206 14.52 -23.50 -9.35
C ASN A 206 14.45 -21.99 -9.01
N GLY A 207 13.48 -21.25 -9.56
CA GLY A 207 13.44 -19.79 -9.42
C GLY A 207 14.68 -19.14 -10.04
N ILE A 208 15.20 -18.10 -9.39
CA ILE A 208 16.49 -17.48 -9.70
C ILE A 208 17.60 -18.03 -8.81
N GLN A 209 18.65 -18.58 -9.41
CA GLN A 209 19.77 -19.14 -8.64
C GLN A 209 20.71 -18.04 -8.13
N ARG A 210 21.40 -18.29 -7.01
CA ARG A 210 22.34 -17.34 -6.39
C ARG A 210 23.40 -16.79 -7.36
N SER A 211 23.96 -17.63 -8.22
CA SER A 211 24.94 -17.21 -9.23
C SER A 211 24.37 -16.24 -10.26
N GLN A 212 23.07 -16.36 -10.57
CA GLN A 212 22.36 -15.45 -11.47
C GLN A 212 21.97 -14.15 -10.76
N THR A 213 21.65 -14.22 -9.46
CA THR A 213 21.29 -13.06 -8.62
C THR A 213 22.33 -11.95 -8.68
N GLU A 214 23.62 -12.28 -8.51
CA GLU A 214 24.68 -11.27 -8.52
C GLU A 214 24.83 -10.57 -9.88
N ILE A 215 24.73 -11.36 -10.97
CA ILE A 215 24.76 -10.83 -12.34
C ILE A 215 23.55 -9.92 -12.58
N LEU A 216 22.36 -10.35 -12.16
CA LEU A 216 21.13 -9.58 -12.32
C LEU A 216 21.18 -8.27 -11.52
N PHE A 217 21.70 -8.27 -10.28
CA PHE A 217 21.87 -7.03 -9.52
C PHE A 217 22.79 -6.04 -10.21
N LYS A 218 23.87 -6.51 -10.84
CA LYS A 218 24.74 -5.65 -11.64
C LYS A 218 23.97 -5.03 -12.81
N GLN A 219 23.22 -5.83 -13.55
CA GLN A 219 22.39 -5.35 -14.67
C GLN A 219 21.31 -4.36 -14.20
N LEU A 220 20.64 -4.62 -13.07
CA LEU A 220 19.64 -3.73 -12.50
C LEU A 220 20.23 -2.38 -12.10
N ARG A 221 21.45 -2.35 -11.55
CA ARG A 221 22.17 -1.10 -11.25
C ARG A 221 22.54 -0.34 -12.52
N GLU A 222 23.08 -1.02 -13.53
CA GLU A 222 23.43 -0.43 -14.83
C GLU A 222 22.22 0.17 -15.54
N LYS A 223 21.06 -0.49 -15.44
CA LYS A 223 19.78 -0.02 -16.00
C LYS A 223 19.02 0.94 -15.10
N ASN A 224 19.56 1.30 -13.92
CA ASN A 224 18.90 2.14 -12.92
C ASN A 224 17.51 1.61 -12.46
N LEU A 225 17.31 0.29 -12.51
CA LEU A 225 16.09 -0.38 -12.05
C LEU A 225 16.15 -0.76 -10.58
N LEU A 226 17.34 -0.75 -9.96
CA LEU A 226 17.50 -0.89 -8.50
C LEU A 226 17.10 0.43 -7.81
N CYS A 227 15.81 0.61 -7.58
CA CYS A 227 15.25 1.88 -7.11
C CYS A 227 15.58 2.16 -5.65
N ASN A 228 15.97 3.39 -5.29
CA ASN A 228 16.10 3.78 -3.88
C ASN A 228 14.70 3.91 -3.24
N LEU A 229 14.41 3.03 -2.29
CA LEU A 229 13.14 2.95 -1.56
C LEU A 229 13.28 3.37 -0.09
N GLN A 230 14.39 3.99 0.33
CA GLN A 230 14.76 4.22 1.73
C GLN A 230 13.69 4.92 2.61
N LYS A 231 12.73 5.59 1.99
CA LYS A 231 11.62 6.32 2.66
C LYS A 231 10.26 5.63 2.54
N ALA A 232 10.24 4.36 2.10
CA ALA A 232 9.03 3.58 1.91
C ALA A 232 9.05 2.31 2.77
N LYS A 233 7.88 1.94 3.28
CA LYS A 233 7.62 0.64 3.88
C LYS A 233 7.10 -0.29 2.78
N VAL A 234 7.76 -1.42 2.55
CA VAL A 234 7.36 -2.38 1.52
C VAL A 234 6.55 -3.51 2.15
N VAL A 235 5.41 -3.82 1.57
CA VAL A 235 4.50 -4.90 1.98
C VAL A 235 4.24 -5.78 0.76
N VAL A 236 4.38 -7.09 0.88
CA VAL A 236 4.10 -8.03 -0.21
C VAL A 236 2.90 -8.88 0.19
N TYR A 237 1.88 -8.91 -0.65
CA TYR A 237 0.76 -9.82 -0.55
C TYR A 237 0.90 -10.89 -1.62
N ASP A 238 1.38 -12.07 -1.21
CA ASP A 238 1.58 -13.22 -2.08
C ASP A 238 0.28 -14.03 -2.22
N SER A 239 -0.17 -14.23 -3.45
CA SER A 239 -1.19 -15.23 -3.74
C SER A 239 -0.56 -16.35 -4.53
N TYR A 240 -0.50 -17.56 -3.96
CA TYR A 240 0.08 -18.72 -4.62
C TYR A 240 -0.50 -18.90 -6.03
N SER A 241 0.36 -18.74 -7.05
CA SER A 241 0.01 -18.94 -8.46
C SER A 241 0.19 -20.39 -8.90
N THR A 242 -0.24 -20.67 -10.13
CA THR A 242 0.01 -21.94 -10.84
C THR A 242 1.37 -21.98 -11.55
N SER A 243 2.31 -21.09 -11.19
CA SER A 243 3.65 -21.02 -11.80
C SER A 243 4.49 -22.29 -11.55
N LEU A 244 5.48 -22.56 -12.40
CA LEU A 244 6.39 -23.70 -12.22
C LEU A 244 7.23 -23.57 -10.94
N VAL A 245 7.45 -22.33 -10.48
CA VAL A 245 8.07 -22.02 -9.19
C VAL A 245 7.17 -22.49 -8.05
N SER A 246 5.85 -22.38 -8.21
CA SER A 246 4.92 -22.70 -7.14
C SER A 246 4.85 -24.20 -6.82
N GLU A 247 5.27 -25.04 -7.77
CA GLU A 247 5.42 -26.49 -7.63
C GLU A 247 6.69 -26.91 -6.87
N SER A 248 7.66 -26.00 -6.68
CA SER A 248 8.96 -26.30 -6.07
C SER A 248 9.23 -25.44 -4.84
N SER A 249 9.34 -26.07 -3.67
CA SER A 249 9.71 -25.39 -2.42
C SER A 249 11.03 -24.61 -2.55
N MET A 250 12.00 -25.14 -3.29
CA MET A 250 13.28 -24.49 -3.50
C MET A 250 13.17 -23.26 -4.41
N GLY A 251 12.36 -23.34 -5.48
CA GLY A 251 12.10 -22.19 -6.35
C GLY A 251 11.50 -21.02 -5.60
N LYS A 252 10.50 -21.29 -4.73
CA LYS A 252 9.89 -20.25 -3.87
C LYS A 252 10.90 -19.59 -2.95
N ILE A 253 11.75 -20.39 -2.30
CA ILE A 253 12.81 -19.88 -1.41
C ILE A 253 13.77 -18.98 -2.18
N ASN A 254 14.17 -19.40 -3.38
CA ASN A 254 15.09 -18.64 -4.21
C ASN A 254 14.52 -17.29 -4.67
N VAL A 255 13.26 -17.27 -5.12
CA VAL A 255 12.55 -16.03 -5.48
C VAL A 255 12.42 -15.11 -4.26
N ARG A 256 12.02 -15.66 -3.11
CA ARG A 256 11.95 -14.91 -1.84
C ARG A 256 13.29 -14.27 -1.49
N ASN A 257 14.35 -15.07 -1.45
CA ASN A 257 15.69 -14.61 -1.09
C ASN A 257 16.17 -13.48 -2.02
N PHE A 258 15.88 -13.59 -3.32
CA PHE A 258 16.21 -12.53 -4.27
C PHE A 258 15.50 -11.22 -3.91
N TRP A 259 14.19 -11.25 -3.67
CA TRP A 259 13.42 -10.04 -3.35
C TRP A 259 13.77 -9.48 -1.98
N GLU A 260 14.02 -10.33 -0.99
CA GLU A 260 14.54 -9.90 0.31
C GLU A 260 15.86 -9.14 0.15
N GLN A 261 16.78 -9.65 -0.66
CA GLN A 261 18.05 -8.96 -0.98
C GLN A 261 17.81 -7.67 -1.78
N TYR A 262 16.89 -7.67 -2.74
CA TYR A 262 16.57 -6.50 -3.54
C TYR A 262 16.02 -5.37 -2.66
N PHE A 263 15.12 -5.69 -1.74
CA PHE A 263 14.57 -4.72 -0.80
C PHE A 263 15.56 -4.32 0.28
N SER A 264 16.46 -5.22 0.74
CA SER A 264 17.51 -4.82 1.69
C SER A 264 18.51 -3.84 1.09
N ASP A 265 18.88 -4.01 -0.18
CA ASP A 265 19.79 -3.10 -0.89
C ASP A 265 19.16 -1.74 -1.19
N THR A 266 17.83 -1.64 -1.11
CA THR A 266 17.07 -0.44 -1.48
C THR A 266 16.40 0.26 -0.29
N LEU A 267 16.37 -0.36 0.89
CA LEU A 267 15.78 0.18 2.13
C LEU A 267 16.88 0.44 3.19
N VAL A 268 16.82 1.57 3.91
CA VAL A 268 17.79 1.88 5.01
C VAL A 268 17.18 1.72 6.40
N ASN A 269 15.84 1.66 6.54
CA ASN A 269 15.19 1.40 7.82
C ASN A 269 14.40 0.08 7.77
N VAL A 270 15.12 -1.02 7.93
CA VAL A 270 14.54 -2.33 8.23
C VAL A 270 14.31 -2.38 9.74
N TYR A 271 13.19 -1.83 10.22
CA TYR A 271 12.67 -2.33 11.48
C TYR A 271 12.29 -3.80 11.24
N HIS A 272 12.96 -4.70 11.94
CA HIS A 272 12.70 -6.13 11.96
C HIS A 272 11.20 -6.45 11.83
N ASN A 273 10.78 -6.79 10.62
CA ASN A 273 9.81 -7.85 10.32
C ASN A 273 9.68 -7.95 8.79
N GLN A 274 10.28 -9.02 8.28
CA GLN A 274 9.77 -9.93 7.27
C GLN A 274 8.97 -9.27 6.14
N MET A 275 9.45 -9.44 4.91
CA MET A 275 8.56 -9.65 3.79
C MET A 275 7.48 -10.66 4.22
N LYS A 276 6.32 -10.18 4.66
CA LYS A 276 5.29 -11.00 5.28
C LYS A 276 4.44 -11.57 4.18
N TYR A 277 4.56 -12.86 3.96
CA TYR A 277 3.72 -13.58 3.02
C TYR A 277 2.33 -13.74 3.61
N PHE A 278 1.38 -12.96 3.10
CA PHE A 278 -0.01 -13.02 3.52
C PHE A 278 -0.79 -13.97 2.63
N ASN A 279 -1.40 -15.01 3.20
CA ASN A 279 -2.43 -15.78 2.51
C ASN A 279 -3.82 -15.13 2.76
N THR A 280 -4.86 -15.59 2.07
CA THR A 280 -6.23 -15.04 2.18
C THR A 280 -6.82 -15.00 3.61
N ASN A 281 -6.23 -15.70 4.59
CA ASN A 281 -6.66 -15.70 5.99
C ASN A 281 -5.96 -14.64 6.86
N THR A 282 -5.13 -13.77 6.26
CA THR A 282 -4.28 -12.81 6.99
C THR A 282 -4.60 -11.35 6.70
N MET A 283 -5.82 -11.06 6.21
CA MET A 283 -6.28 -9.68 5.97
C MET A 283 -6.21 -8.80 7.22
N ASP A 284 -6.41 -9.38 8.41
CA ASP A 284 -6.24 -8.67 9.68
C ASP A 284 -4.81 -8.18 9.89
N GLU A 285 -3.80 -8.92 9.43
CA GLU A 285 -2.41 -8.47 9.51
C GLU A 285 -2.13 -7.33 8.54
N LEU A 286 -2.62 -7.40 7.29
CA LEU A 286 -2.50 -6.30 6.34
C LEU A 286 -3.17 -5.03 6.89
N TYR A 287 -4.38 -5.17 7.44
CA TYR A 287 -5.09 -4.09 8.12
C TYR A 287 -4.26 -3.51 9.26
N ASN A 288 -3.70 -4.35 10.13
CA ASN A 288 -2.89 -3.90 11.26
C ASN A 288 -1.58 -3.23 10.82
N VAL A 289 -0.91 -3.72 9.77
CA VAL A 289 0.30 -3.11 9.21
C VAL A 289 0.01 -1.70 8.69
N ILE A 290 -1.10 -1.52 7.97
CA ILE A 290 -1.48 -0.21 7.45
C ILE A 290 -2.05 0.71 8.55
N LYS A 291 -2.74 0.16 9.56
CA LYS A 291 -3.39 0.95 10.62
C LYS A 291 -2.46 1.40 11.74
N THR A 292 -1.60 0.51 12.24
CA THR A 292 -0.90 0.67 13.54
C THR A 292 0.23 1.70 13.50
N TYR A 293 0.60 2.15 12.30
CA TYR A 293 1.58 3.19 12.05
C TYR A 293 0.91 4.22 11.17
#